data_AF-A0A925WG86-F1
#
_entry.id   AF-A0A925WG86-F1
#
_cell.length_a   1.000
_cell.length_b   1.000
_cell.length_c   1.000
_cell.angle_alpha   90.00
_cell.angle_beta   90.00
_cell.angle_gamma   90.00
#
_symmetry.space_group_name_H-M   'P 1'
#
loop_
_entity.id
_entity.type
_entity.pdbx_description
1 polymer ?
#
loop_
_entity_poly.entity_id
_entity_poly.type
_entity_poly.pdbx_seq_one_letter_code
_entity_poly.pdbx_strand_id
1 'polypeptide(L)'
;MKKLNLIALFSIALLVLTGCATTQKTADESPRFREGRHANVILRFSSWDYTFMTKPFYAEDGFMQQVKRETLGQVLNKYQVERGMAVVVVGWQYNDTTLDQLVSDWKNILGGCGFRRVVILRATRNSQLNGAVIVEDANLPVTVSSASAS
;
A
#
# COMPACT_ATOMS: atom_id res chain seq x y z
N MET A 1 22.34 -77.28 6.96
CA MET A 1 20.96 -77.76 7.19
C MET A 1 20.35 -76.99 8.35
N LYS A 2 19.05 -76.69 8.23
CA LYS A 2 18.12 -75.99 9.13
C LYS A 2 17.92 -74.49 8.86
N LYS A 3 16.65 -74.21 8.59
CA LYS A 3 15.99 -73.02 8.08
C LYS A 3 15.42 -72.20 9.26
N LEU A 4 15.07 -70.96 8.93
CA LEU A 4 13.96 -70.16 9.48
C LEU A 4 14.12 -69.56 10.88
N ASN A 5 14.14 -68.22 10.95
CA ASN A 5 12.96 -67.48 11.43
C ASN A 5 13.05 -66.00 11.02
N LEU A 6 12.45 -65.75 9.85
CA LEU A 6 11.65 -64.57 9.53
C LEU A 6 10.62 -64.36 10.66
N ILE A 7 10.22 -63.11 10.93
CA ILE A 7 9.27 -62.64 11.99
C ILE A 7 9.98 -61.93 13.17
N ALA A 8 10.50 -60.74 12.91
CA ALA A 8 10.59 -59.65 13.90
C ALA A 8 10.67 -58.27 13.22
N LEU A 9 10.21 -58.18 11.98
CA LEU A 9 10.33 -57.01 11.10
C LEU A 9 8.98 -56.27 10.98
N PHE A 10 8.21 -56.09 12.07
CA PHE A 10 6.90 -55.43 11.93
C PHE A 10 6.28 -54.89 13.22
N SER A 11 6.98 -54.14 14.09
CA SER A 11 6.30 -53.55 15.28
C SER A 11 6.86 -52.26 15.89
N ILE A 12 7.90 -51.61 15.37
CA ILE A 12 8.41 -50.36 15.98
C ILE A 12 8.65 -49.27 14.91
N ALA A 13 7.67 -49.09 14.03
CA ALA A 13 7.67 -48.04 13.01
C ALA A 13 6.46 -47.11 13.14
N LEU A 14 5.93 -46.91 14.36
CA LEU A 14 4.69 -46.15 14.54
C LEU A 14 4.65 -45.24 15.78
N LEU A 15 5.72 -44.47 16.04
CA LEU A 15 5.72 -43.50 17.14
C LEU A 15 6.56 -42.23 16.86
N VAL A 16 6.47 -41.70 15.63
CA VAL A 16 6.96 -40.34 15.30
C VAL A 16 5.86 -39.57 14.57
N LEU A 17 4.72 -39.40 15.24
CA LEU A 17 3.63 -38.52 14.77
C LEU A 17 2.99 -37.82 15.98
N THR A 18 3.78 -37.06 16.73
CA THR A 18 3.26 -35.95 17.55
C THR A 18 3.82 -34.66 16.97
N GLY A 19 3.15 -34.19 15.92
CA GLY A 19 3.35 -32.85 15.40
C GLY A 19 2.91 -31.83 16.43
N CYS A 20 3.86 -31.23 17.14
CA CYS A 20 3.67 -29.88 17.63
C CYS A 20 3.90 -28.93 16.44
N ALA A 21 2.89 -28.83 15.57
CA ALA A 21 2.75 -27.64 14.74
C ALA A 21 2.41 -26.49 15.70
N THR A 22 3.42 -25.96 16.39
CA THR A 22 3.34 -24.61 16.92
C THR A 22 3.17 -23.73 15.69
N THR A 23 1.94 -23.28 15.45
CA THR A 23 1.65 -22.16 14.57
C THR A 23 2.27 -20.95 15.25
N GLN A 24 3.58 -20.75 15.04
CA GLN A 24 4.20 -19.46 15.27
C GLN A 24 3.43 -18.51 14.38
N LYS A 25 2.61 -17.67 15.01
CA LYS A 25 1.82 -16.60 14.41
C LYS A 25 2.70 -15.92 13.37
N THR A 26 2.48 -16.25 12.10
CA THR A 26 3.34 -15.85 10.99
C THR A 26 3.39 -14.34 10.95
N ALA A 27 4.56 -13.80 10.63
CA ALA A 27 4.77 -12.37 10.45
C ALA A 27 3.66 -11.78 9.56
N ASP A 28 3.04 -10.69 10.04
CA ASP A 28 2.04 -9.85 9.35
C ASP A 28 2.09 -9.95 7.82
N GLU A 29 1.23 -10.83 7.27
CA GLU A 29 1.14 -11.23 5.85
C GLU A 29 0.65 -10.10 4.91
N SER A 30 0.44 -8.90 5.46
CA SER A 30 -0.05 -7.77 4.70
C SER A 30 0.91 -7.39 3.56
N PRO A 31 0.41 -7.17 2.32
CA PRO A 31 1.25 -6.89 1.16
C PRO A 31 2.08 -5.62 1.36
N ARG A 32 3.31 -5.63 0.82
CA ARG A 32 4.31 -4.58 1.04
C ARG A 32 4.61 -3.83 -0.26
N PHE A 33 4.56 -2.52 -0.20
CA PHE A 33 4.83 -1.66 -1.35
C PHE A 33 6.32 -1.64 -1.71
N ARG A 34 6.65 -1.70 -3.00
CA ARG A 34 8.04 -1.68 -3.49
C ARG A 34 8.27 -0.77 -4.71
N GLU A 35 7.21 -0.13 -5.20
CA GLU A 35 7.20 0.58 -6.48
C GLU A 35 7.45 2.09 -6.33
N GLY A 36 8.08 2.54 -5.24
CA GLY A 36 8.26 3.97 -4.95
C GLY A 36 8.97 4.77 -6.04
N ARG A 37 9.84 4.13 -6.83
CA ARG A 37 10.49 4.76 -7.99
C ARG A 37 9.50 5.09 -9.11
N HIS A 38 8.49 4.24 -9.33
CA HIS A 38 7.48 4.40 -10.37
C HIS A 38 6.32 5.33 -9.98
N ALA A 39 6.22 5.74 -8.71
CA ALA A 39 5.20 6.69 -8.28
C ALA A 39 5.39 8.05 -8.98
N ASN A 40 4.37 8.55 -9.65
CA ASN A 40 4.42 9.88 -10.26
C ASN A 40 4.21 10.99 -9.21
N VAL A 41 3.38 10.72 -8.20
CA VAL A 41 3.24 11.58 -7.02
C VAL A 41 3.30 10.76 -5.73
N ILE A 42 3.93 11.32 -4.68
CA ILE A 42 3.86 10.77 -3.32
C ILE A 42 3.35 11.86 -2.38
N LEU A 43 2.21 11.59 -1.76
CA LEU A 43 1.52 12.44 -0.81
C LEU A 43 1.64 11.87 0.59
N ARG A 44 1.87 12.71 1.60
CA ARG A 44 1.80 12.33 3.02
C ARG A 44 0.61 13.03 3.66
N PHE A 45 -0.36 12.24 4.11
CA PHE A 45 -1.51 12.75 4.81
C PHE A 45 -1.06 13.54 6.05
N SER A 46 -1.54 14.77 6.18
CA SER A 46 -1.28 15.63 7.34
C SER A 46 -2.56 15.83 8.14
N SER A 47 -3.66 16.18 7.46
CA SER A 47 -4.99 16.34 8.04
C SER A 47 -6.06 16.14 6.97
N TRP A 48 -7.33 16.20 7.36
CA TRP A 48 -8.46 16.09 6.44
C TRP A 48 -8.47 17.17 5.36
N ASP A 49 -7.81 18.30 5.58
CA ASP A 49 -7.76 19.42 4.63
C ASP A 49 -6.40 19.51 3.90
N TYR A 50 -5.34 18.96 4.49
CA TYR A 50 -3.96 19.18 4.02
C TYR A 50 -3.15 17.91 3.83
N THR A 51 -2.26 17.96 2.84
CA THR A 51 -1.26 16.91 2.56
C THR A 51 0.09 17.54 2.26
N PHE A 52 1.17 16.78 2.37
CA PHE A 52 2.48 17.17 1.86
C PHE A 52 2.78 16.41 0.57
N MET A 53 3.23 17.11 -0.48
CA MET A 53 3.72 16.48 -1.70
C MET A 53 5.24 16.30 -1.62
N THR A 54 5.67 15.05 -1.45
CA THR A 54 7.09 14.68 -1.25
C THR A 54 7.77 14.22 -2.53
N LYS A 55 6.99 13.90 -3.55
CA LYS A 55 7.45 13.66 -4.93
C LYS A 55 6.38 14.19 -5.89
N PRO A 56 6.71 15.07 -6.85
CA PRO A 56 7.93 15.90 -6.82
C PRO A 56 8.01 16.69 -5.51
N PHE A 57 9.22 17.08 -5.09
CA PHE A 57 9.39 17.74 -3.79
C PHE A 57 8.77 19.15 -3.84
N TYR A 58 7.70 19.36 -3.08
CA TYR A 58 7.00 20.65 -2.99
C TYR A 58 7.45 21.41 -1.75
N ALA A 59 8.32 22.39 -1.97
CA ALA A 59 8.91 23.19 -0.91
C ALA A 59 9.15 24.63 -1.36
N GLU A 60 9.21 25.52 -0.39
CA GLU A 60 9.58 26.93 -0.55
C GLU A 60 10.63 27.24 0.51
N ASP A 61 11.74 27.85 0.10
CA ASP A 61 12.90 28.15 0.95
C ASP A 61 13.44 26.96 1.78
N GLY A 62 13.32 25.75 1.22
CA GLY A 62 13.75 24.51 1.88
C GLY A 62 12.75 23.90 2.86
N PHE A 63 11.59 24.53 3.07
CA PHE A 63 10.52 24.02 3.91
C PHE A 63 9.40 23.38 3.07
N MET A 64 9.01 22.16 3.43
CA MET A 64 7.87 21.50 2.79
C MET A 64 6.60 22.32 3.01
N GLN A 65 5.89 22.58 1.92
CA GLN A 65 4.66 23.33 1.96
C GLN A 65 3.46 22.39 2.05
N GLN A 66 2.49 22.75 2.88
CA GLN A 66 1.21 22.05 2.91
C GLN A 66 0.42 22.38 1.64
N VAL A 67 -0.19 21.35 1.06
CA VAL A 67 -1.10 21.47 -0.08
C VAL A 67 -2.50 21.24 0.44
N LYS A 68 -3.39 22.21 0.24
CA LYS A 68 -4.82 21.99 0.46
C LYS A 68 -5.32 20.95 -0.53
N ARG A 69 -6.02 19.93 -0.04
CA ARG A 69 -6.56 18.83 -0.86
C ARG A 69 -7.48 19.33 -1.98
N GLU A 70 -8.27 20.38 -1.70
CA GLU A 70 -9.16 21.03 -2.68
C GLU A 70 -8.42 21.65 -3.88
N THR A 71 -7.18 22.12 -3.66
CA THR A 71 -6.34 22.75 -4.68
C THR A 71 -5.31 21.80 -5.29
N LEU A 72 -5.28 20.54 -4.85
CA LEU A 72 -4.23 19.58 -5.20
C LEU A 72 -4.07 19.42 -6.72
N GLY A 73 -5.18 19.37 -7.46
CA GLY A 73 -5.15 19.29 -8.93
C GLY A 73 -4.39 20.45 -9.58
N GLN A 74 -4.53 21.67 -9.06
CA GLN A 74 -3.81 22.85 -9.57
C GLN A 74 -2.30 22.73 -9.34
N VAL A 75 -1.90 22.28 -8.16
CA VAL A 75 -0.48 22.04 -7.83
C VAL A 75 0.09 20.95 -8.75
N LEU A 76 -0.64 19.84 -8.91
CA LEU A 76 -0.23 18.74 -9.79
C LEU A 76 -0.09 19.17 -11.26
N ASN A 77 -0.94 20.09 -11.72
CA ASN A 77 -0.87 20.65 -13.08
C ASN A 77 0.33 21.59 -13.22
N LYS A 78 0.57 22.48 -12.24
CA LYS A 78 1.72 23.38 -12.21
C LYS A 78 3.05 22.62 -12.31
N TYR A 79 3.14 21.47 -11.65
CA TYR A 79 4.32 20.60 -11.67
C TYR A 79 4.35 19.60 -12.82
N GLN A 80 3.37 19.66 -13.75
CA GLN A 80 3.28 18.77 -14.91
C GLN A 80 3.39 17.28 -14.53
N VAL A 81 2.85 16.91 -13.37
CA VAL A 81 2.96 15.53 -12.87
C VAL A 81 2.20 14.62 -13.83
N GLU A 82 2.74 13.46 -14.16
CA GLU A 82 2.01 12.46 -14.95
C GLU A 82 0.93 11.77 -14.11
N ARG A 83 -0.22 11.45 -14.70
CA ARG A 83 -1.37 10.84 -14.01
C ARG A 83 -1.36 9.31 -14.02
N GLY A 84 -0.19 8.70 -13.85
CA GLY A 84 -0.02 7.25 -13.78
C GLY A 84 -0.40 6.69 -12.41
N MET A 85 0.56 6.70 -11.49
CA MET A 85 0.42 6.19 -10.12
C MET A 85 0.59 7.30 -9.08
N ALA A 86 -0.43 7.49 -8.24
CA ALA A 86 -0.37 8.29 -7.04
C ALA A 86 -0.22 7.39 -5.80
N VAL A 87 0.69 7.76 -4.91
CA VAL A 87 0.87 7.08 -3.63
C VAL A 87 0.52 8.02 -2.50
N VAL A 88 -0.33 7.56 -1.58
CA VAL A 88 -0.69 8.29 -0.36
C VAL A 88 -0.19 7.53 0.85
N VAL A 89 0.59 8.18 1.71
CA VAL A 89 1.06 7.61 2.97
C VAL A 89 0.24 8.20 4.11
N VAL A 90 -0.44 7.33 4.85
CA VAL A 90 -1.24 7.69 6.04
C VAL A 90 -0.52 7.27 7.33
N GLY A 91 -0.81 7.97 8.42
CA GLY A 91 -0.22 7.71 9.73
C GLY A 91 -0.47 6.27 10.22
N TRP A 92 0.45 5.77 11.06
CA TRP A 92 0.43 4.38 11.54
C TRP A 92 -0.61 4.11 12.64
N GLN A 93 -1.24 5.16 13.18
CA GLN A 93 -2.14 5.10 14.35
C GLN A 93 -3.63 5.11 14.00
N TYR A 94 -3.99 5.25 12.72
CA TYR A 94 -5.41 5.27 12.33
C TYR A 94 -6.04 3.89 12.48
N ASN A 95 -7.23 3.86 13.08
CA ASN A 95 -8.07 2.66 13.12
C ASN A 95 -8.69 2.38 11.74
N ASP A 96 -9.26 1.19 11.58
CA ASP A 96 -9.73 0.72 10.28
C ASP A 96 -10.87 1.58 9.72
N THR A 97 -11.82 2.03 10.55
CA THR A 97 -12.89 2.96 10.11
C THR A 97 -12.35 4.27 9.55
N THR A 98 -11.34 4.85 10.20
CA THR A 98 -10.71 6.09 9.71
C THR A 98 -9.93 5.84 8.43
N LEU A 99 -9.29 4.68 8.31
CA LEU A 99 -8.57 4.29 7.11
C LEU A 99 -9.52 4.08 5.92
N ASP A 100 -10.66 3.42 6.11
CA ASP A 100 -11.66 3.23 5.06
C ASP A 100 -12.17 4.58 4.52
N GLN A 101 -12.40 5.54 5.42
CA GLN A 101 -12.77 6.91 5.02
C GLN A 101 -11.65 7.58 4.22
N LEU A 102 -10.40 7.50 4.69
CA LEU A 102 -9.25 8.04 3.96
C LEU A 102 -9.09 7.37 2.59
N VAL A 103 -9.34 6.06 2.50
CA VAL A 103 -9.28 5.31 1.24
C VAL A 103 -10.31 5.84 0.25
N SER A 104 -11.57 5.96 0.67
CA SER A 104 -12.64 6.50 -0.16
C SER A 104 -12.31 7.92 -0.64
N ASP A 105 -11.93 8.82 0.27
CA ASP A 105 -11.64 10.20 -0.08
C ASP A 105 -10.48 10.33 -1.07
N TRP A 106 -9.38 9.61 -0.83
CA TRP A 106 -8.19 9.71 -1.68
C TRP A 106 -8.42 9.12 -3.07
N LYS A 107 -9.20 8.04 -3.19
CA LYS A 107 -9.62 7.52 -4.50
C LYS A 107 -10.44 8.55 -5.25
N ASN A 108 -11.38 9.22 -4.58
CA ASN A 108 -12.21 10.25 -5.21
C ASN A 108 -11.39 11.47 -5.64
N ILE A 109 -10.56 12.01 -4.76
CA ILE A 109 -9.73 13.20 -5.04
C ILE A 109 -8.75 12.92 -6.18
N LEU A 110 -8.00 11.82 -6.11
CA LEU A 110 -6.96 11.51 -7.09
C LEU A 110 -7.55 10.98 -8.41
N GLY A 111 -8.69 10.29 -8.35
CA GLY A 111 -9.50 9.97 -9.52
C GLY A 111 -10.01 11.23 -10.22
N GLY A 112 -10.52 12.21 -9.48
CA GLY A 112 -10.90 13.52 -10.02
C GLY A 112 -9.71 14.32 -10.59
N CYS A 113 -8.50 14.08 -10.10
CA CYS A 113 -7.27 14.62 -10.69
C CYS A 113 -6.79 13.84 -11.93
N GLY A 114 -7.41 12.70 -12.26
CA GLY A 114 -7.14 11.89 -13.45
C GLY A 114 -6.13 10.75 -13.26
N PHE A 115 -5.71 10.42 -12.04
CA PHE A 115 -4.77 9.30 -11.81
C PHE A 115 -5.39 7.95 -12.16
N ARG A 116 -4.61 7.09 -12.82
CA ARG A 116 -5.03 5.73 -13.20
C ARG A 116 -4.86 4.69 -12.09
N ARG A 117 -3.92 4.90 -11.18
CA ARG A 117 -3.70 4.02 -10.03
C ARG A 117 -3.47 4.85 -8.77
N VAL A 118 -4.14 4.47 -7.69
CA VAL A 118 -3.99 5.08 -6.37
C VAL A 118 -3.62 3.98 -5.39
N VAL A 119 -2.44 4.12 -4.78
CA VAL A 119 -1.95 3.20 -3.75
C VAL A 119 -1.92 3.93 -2.42
N ILE A 120 -2.54 3.35 -1.40
CA ILE A 120 -2.63 3.92 -0.06
C ILE A 120 -1.85 3.04 0.89
N LEU A 121 -0.90 3.65 1.59
CA LEU A 121 0.10 2.99 2.41
C LEU A 121 -0.03 3.40 3.86
N ARG A 122 -0.02 2.44 4.77
CA ARG A 122 0.14 2.71 6.20
C ARG A 122 1.63 2.94 6.47
N ALA A 123 1.96 4.09 7.05
CA ALA A 123 3.33 4.42 7.43
C ALA A 123 3.92 3.36 8.38
N THR A 124 5.20 3.08 8.20
CA THR A 124 6.00 2.30 9.16
C THR A 124 6.67 3.25 10.16
N ARG A 125 7.16 2.70 11.29
CA ARG A 125 7.87 3.51 12.30
C ARG A 125 9.06 4.30 11.75
N ASN A 126 9.74 3.76 10.74
CA ASN A 126 10.87 4.40 10.07
C ASN A 126 10.46 5.28 8.87
N SER A 127 9.16 5.47 8.63
CA SER A 127 8.60 6.28 7.53
C SER A 127 9.09 5.91 6.13
N GLN A 128 9.59 4.68 5.95
CA GLN A 128 10.05 4.17 4.67
C GLN A 128 8.86 3.91 3.75
N LEU A 129 8.97 4.38 2.52
CA LEU A 129 7.94 4.18 1.50
C LEU A 129 7.92 2.73 1.01
N ASN A 130 9.09 2.23 0.58
CA ASN A 130 9.23 0.83 0.21
C ASN A 130 9.28 -0.01 1.49
N GLY A 131 8.48 -1.07 1.53
CA GLY A 131 8.25 -1.89 2.73
C GLY A 131 7.04 -1.44 3.56
N ALA A 132 6.39 -0.32 3.22
CA ALA A 132 5.14 0.08 3.85
C ALA A 132 4.01 -0.92 3.55
N VAL A 133 3.07 -1.07 4.49
CA VAL A 133 1.88 -1.91 4.29
C VAL A 133 0.98 -1.23 3.28
N ILE A 134 0.56 -1.98 2.26
CA ILE A 134 -0.49 -1.56 1.34
C ILE A 134 -1.82 -1.73 2.06
N VAL A 135 -2.54 -0.64 2.25
CA VAL A 135 -3.93 -0.62 2.74
C VAL A 135 -4.89 -0.80 1.57
N GLU A 136 -4.62 -0.12 0.46
CA GLU A 136 -5.42 -0.19 -0.76
C GLU A 136 -4.50 -0.03 -1.98
N ASP A 137 -4.79 -0.76 -3.04
CA ASP A 137 -4.17 -0.60 -4.36
C ASP A 137 -5.26 -0.62 -5.44
N ALA A 138 -5.72 0.56 -5.84
CA ALA A 138 -6.87 0.74 -6.71
C ALA A 138 -6.44 1.18 -8.11
N ASN A 139 -6.87 0.43 -9.12
CA ASN A 139 -6.91 0.93 -10.49
C ASN A 139 -8.21 1.69 -10.70
N LEU A 140 -8.11 2.95 -11.11
CA LEU A 140 -9.25 3.82 -11.34
C LEU A 140 -9.64 3.81 -12.81
N PRO A 141 -10.94 3.89 -13.13
CA PRO A 141 -11.39 3.98 -14.51
C PRO A 141 -10.86 5.27 -15.14
N VAL A 142 -10.41 5.17 -16.40
CA VAL A 142 -10.05 6.36 -17.17
C VAL A 142 -11.34 7.08 -17.52
N THR A 143 -11.66 8.16 -16.82
CA THR A 143 -12.75 9.04 -17.21
C THR A 143 -12.31 9.84 -18.42
N VAL A 144 -12.65 9.35 -19.61
CA VAL A 144 -12.53 10.13 -20.85
C VAL A 144 -13.57 11.24 -20.75
N SER A 145 -13.14 12.46 -20.42
CA SER A 145 -14.01 13.62 -20.48
C SER A 145 -14.34 13.87 -21.95
N SER A 146 -15.48 13.34 -22.39
CA SER A 146 -16.09 13.65 -23.68
C SER A 146 -16.67 15.06 -23.61
N ALA A 147 -15.82 16.07 -23.60
CA ALA A 147 -16.20 17.47 -23.69
C ALA A 147 -15.67 18.07 -24.99
N SER A 148 -16.31 17.69 -26.11
CA SER A 148 -16.38 18.46 -27.35
C SER A 148 -17.16 17.69 -28.43
N ALA A 149 -18.47 17.94 -28.50
CA ALA A 149 -19.28 17.90 -29.72
C ALA A 149 -20.73 18.30 -29.40
N SER A 150 -21.01 19.61 -29.40
CA SER A 150 -22.26 20.25 -29.87
C SER A 150 -22.11 21.76 -29.73
#